data_AF-A0A7V4JGH1-F1
#
_entry.id   AF-A0A7V4JGH1-F1
#
_cell.length_a   1.000
_cell.length_b   1.000
_cell.length_c   1.000
_cell.angle_alpha   90.00
_cell.angle_beta   90.00
_cell.angle_gamma   90.00
#
_symmetry.space_group_name_H-M   'P 1'
#
loop_
_entity.id
_entity.type
_entity.pdbx_description
1 polymer ?
#
loop_
_entity_poly.entity_id
_entity_poly.type
_entity_poly.pdbx_seq_one_letter_code
_entity_poly.pdbx_strand_id
1 'polypeptide(L)'
;MPTAGSWVGEAARTVEVDTGVHACMPGPHYETAAELELLRSLDVSTVSMSLADEVLAASEVGMELVALAMVVNVGDTSHGEVLEGARRGAERLRRTISSLLGTSTG
;
A
#
# COMPACT_ATOMS: atom_id res chain seq x y z
N MET A 1 24.07 2.86 -12.87
CA MET A 1 22.81 2.26 -12.42
C MET A 1 21.77 3.37 -12.35
N PRO A 2 20.57 3.18 -12.91
CA PRO A 2 19.53 4.19 -12.74
C PRO A 2 19.17 4.24 -11.25
N THR A 3 19.10 5.45 -10.68
CA THR A 3 18.62 5.65 -9.32
C THR A 3 17.13 5.33 -9.28
N ALA A 4 16.68 4.54 -8.30
CA ALA A 4 15.32 4.07 -8.09
C ALA A 4 14.20 5.15 -8.12
N GLY A 5 14.53 6.45 -8.20
CA GLY A 5 13.60 7.56 -8.19
C GLY A 5 12.88 7.89 -9.51
N SER A 6 13.29 7.38 -10.69
CA SER A 6 12.69 7.86 -11.96
C SER A 6 11.32 7.26 -12.31
N TRP A 7 10.98 6.08 -11.79
CA TRP A 7 9.79 5.31 -12.23
C TRP A 7 8.57 5.52 -11.34
N VAL A 8 8.76 5.75 -10.03
CA VAL A 8 7.66 5.96 -9.07
C VAL A 8 6.78 7.13 -9.51
N GLY A 9 7.39 8.20 -10.01
CA GLY A 9 6.67 9.36 -10.52
C GLY A 9 5.96 9.11 -11.86
N GLU A 10 6.41 8.16 -12.68
CA GLU A 10 5.81 7.92 -14.01
C GLU A 10 4.59 7.01 -13.95
N ALA A 11 4.65 5.94 -13.16
CA ALA A 11 3.50 5.07 -12.91
C ALA A 11 2.39 5.79 -12.11
N ALA A 12 2.74 6.60 -11.11
CA ALA A 12 1.77 7.39 -10.35
C ALA A 12 1.10 8.52 -11.16
N ARG A 13 1.67 8.90 -12.32
CA ARG A 13 1.07 9.92 -13.21
C ARG A 13 -0.09 9.39 -14.05
N THR A 14 -0.27 8.07 -14.14
CA THR A 14 -1.33 7.45 -14.97
C THR A 14 -2.57 7.06 -14.18
N VAL A 15 -2.53 7.13 -12.85
CA VAL A 15 -3.63 6.75 -11.95
C VAL A 15 -3.75 7.74 -10.79
N GLU A 16 -4.98 8.07 -10.41
CA GLU A 16 -5.23 8.91 -9.22
C GLU A 16 -5.02 8.09 -7.93
N VAL A 17 -3.79 8.12 -7.43
CA VAL A 17 -3.36 7.49 -6.19
C VAL A 17 -2.56 8.46 -5.33
N ASP A 18 -2.74 8.37 -4.01
CA ASP A 18 -1.88 9.06 -3.06
C ASP A 18 -0.54 8.32 -2.93
N THR A 19 0.53 9.06 -2.68
CA THR A 19 1.86 8.51 -2.38
C THR A 19 2.24 8.83 -0.96
N GLY A 20 2.96 7.93 -0.29
CA GLY A 20 3.30 8.09 1.11
C GLY A 20 4.18 6.95 1.64
N VAL A 21 4.49 7.02 2.93
CA VAL A 21 5.30 6.02 3.62
C VAL A 21 4.40 4.89 4.12
N HIS A 22 4.83 3.64 3.91
CA HIS A 22 4.17 2.44 4.44
C HIS A 22 5.00 1.85 5.58
N ALA A 23 4.34 1.45 6.67
CA ALA A 23 4.95 0.70 7.76
C ALA A 23 4.42 -0.75 7.80
N CYS A 24 5.31 -1.70 8.04
CA CYS A 24 4.95 -3.10 8.29
C CYS A 24 5.06 -3.40 9.80
N MET A 25 3.98 -3.91 10.38
CA MET A 25 3.86 -4.27 11.79
C MET A 25 3.72 -5.78 11.96
N PRO A 26 4.13 -6.37 13.09
CA PRO A 26 4.18 -7.82 13.24
C PRO A 26 2.80 -8.51 13.27
N GLY A 27 1.73 -7.82 13.71
CA GLY A 27 0.42 -8.45 13.89
C GLY A 27 0.43 -9.61 14.90
N PRO A 28 -0.63 -10.47 14.94
CA PRO A 28 -1.89 -10.35 14.19
C PRO A 28 -2.89 -9.37 14.84
N HIS A 29 -2.53 -8.76 15.98
CA HIS A 29 -3.31 -7.72 16.61
C HIS A 29 -3.22 -6.42 15.80
N TYR A 30 -4.33 -5.69 15.67
CA TYR A 30 -4.32 -4.35 15.09
C TYR A 30 -3.62 -3.36 16.03
N GLU A 31 -3.12 -2.27 15.46
CA GLU A 31 -2.42 -1.22 16.18
C GLU A 31 -3.36 -0.50 17.15
N THR A 32 -2.85 -0.21 18.34
CA THR A 32 -3.49 0.65 19.32
C THR A 32 -3.51 2.11 18.84
N ALA A 33 -4.35 2.94 19.44
CA ALA A 33 -4.39 4.38 19.14
C ALA A 33 -3.01 5.06 19.34
N ALA A 34 -2.28 4.68 20.39
CA ALA A 34 -0.95 5.23 20.68
C ALA A 34 0.10 4.83 19.63
N GLU A 35 0.06 3.57 19.16
CA GLU A 35 0.93 3.12 18.06
C GLU A 35 0.62 3.84 16.76
N LEU A 36 -0.67 4.05 16.44
CA LEU A 36 -1.08 4.80 15.25
C LEU A 36 -0.68 6.28 15.33
N GLU A 37 -0.75 6.90 16.50
CA GLU A 37 -0.25 8.27 16.73
C GLU A 37 1.27 8.37 16.54
N LEU A 38 2.02 7.40 17.07
CA LEU A 38 3.45 7.31 16.85
C LEU A 38 3.77 7.17 15.36
N LEU A 39 3.12 6.24 14.65
CA LEU A 39 3.33 6.05 13.21
C LEU A 39 3.03 7.33 12.41
N ARG A 40 1.92 8.02 12.72
CA ARG A 40 1.59 9.31 12.11
C ARG A 40 2.65 10.38 12.38
N SER A 41 3.23 10.39 13.58
CA SER A 41 4.32 11.34 13.92
C SER A 41 5.61 11.08 13.15
N LEU A 42 5.74 9.89 12.54
CA LEU A 42 6.84 9.49 11.65
C LEU A 42 6.47 9.63 10.16
N ASP A 43 5.41 10.39 9.83
CA ASP A 43 4.89 10.58 8.47
C ASP A 43 4.46 9.28 7.76
N VAL A 44 4.18 8.21 8.52
CA VAL A 44 3.62 6.97 7.98
C VAL A 44 2.17 7.22 7.53
N SER A 45 1.90 6.94 6.26
CA SER A 45 0.59 7.14 5.63
C SER A 45 -0.28 5.89 5.71
N THR A 46 0.33 4.70 5.69
CA THR A 46 -0.39 3.42 5.74
C THR A 46 0.38 2.38 6.55
N VAL A 47 -0.34 1.43 7.13
CA VAL A 47 0.23 0.33 7.91
C VAL A 47 -0.40 -0.99 7.48
N SER A 48 0.38 -2.06 7.46
CA SER A 48 -0.11 -3.42 7.28
C SER A 48 0.77 -4.44 8.00
N MET A 49 0.43 -5.71 7.88
CA MET A 49 1.20 -6.83 8.44
C MET A 49 1.97 -7.60 7.36
N SER A 50 2.16 -7.01 6.17
CA SER A 50 2.84 -7.64 5.04
C SER A 50 3.53 -6.58 4.15
N LEU A 51 3.91 -6.95 2.93
CA LEU A 51 4.59 -6.14 1.92
C LEU A 51 6.08 -5.94 2.16
N ALA A 52 6.53 -5.70 3.40
CA ALA A 52 7.93 -5.37 3.65
C ALA A 52 8.89 -6.49 3.24
N ASP A 53 8.58 -7.74 3.59
CA ASP A 53 9.43 -8.90 3.30
C ASP A 53 9.48 -9.18 1.80
N GLU A 54 8.33 -9.09 1.09
CA GLU A 54 8.27 -9.30 -0.35
C GLU A 54 8.96 -8.19 -1.14
N VAL A 55 8.81 -6.93 -0.70
CA VAL A 55 9.49 -5.77 -1.30
C VAL A 55 11.00 -5.87 -1.11
N LEU A 56 11.45 -6.26 0.09
CA LEU A 56 12.87 -6.47 0.36
C LEU A 56 13.44 -7.57 -0.54
N ALA A 57 12.78 -8.74 -0.59
CA ALA A 57 13.22 -9.86 -1.42
C ALA A 57 13.28 -9.49 -2.91
N ALA A 58 12.27 -8.78 -3.43
CA ALA A 58 12.26 -8.30 -4.82
C ALA A 58 13.38 -7.26 -5.08
N SER A 59 13.63 -6.37 -4.14
CA SER A 59 14.70 -5.38 -4.23
C SER A 59 16.09 -6.02 -4.20
N GLU A 60 16.31 -7.05 -3.40
CA GLU A 60 17.60 -7.77 -3.30
C GLU A 60 17.99 -8.44 -4.62
N VAL A 61 17.01 -8.85 -5.42
CA VAL A 61 17.24 -9.41 -6.77
C VAL A 61 17.19 -8.36 -7.89
N GLY A 62 17.10 -7.07 -7.54
CA GLY A 62 17.16 -5.95 -8.49
C GLY A 62 15.90 -5.76 -9.34
N MET A 63 14.73 -6.20 -8.86
CA MET A 63 13.46 -5.94 -9.55
C MET A 63 13.02 -4.48 -9.39
N GLU A 64 12.46 -3.92 -10.45
CA GLU A 64 11.68 -2.69 -10.37
C GLU A 64 10.30 -3.01 -9.82
N LEU A 65 9.86 -2.25 -8.82
CA LEU A 65 8.66 -2.56 -8.05
C LEU A 65 7.81 -1.32 -7.79
N VAL A 66 6.51 -1.55 -7.68
CA VAL A 66 5.52 -0.61 -7.16
C VAL A 66 4.73 -1.32 -6.07
N ALA A 67 4.58 -0.67 -4.92
CA ALA A 67 3.73 -1.15 -3.83
C ALA A 67 2.43 -0.36 -3.80
N LEU A 68 1.31 -1.07 -3.74
CA LEU A 68 -0.02 -0.48 -3.60
C LEU A 68 -0.61 -0.89 -2.26
N ALA A 69 -0.98 0.09 -1.44
CA ALA A 69 -1.70 -0.12 -0.20
C ALA A 69 -3.14 0.41 -0.35
N MET A 70 -4.12 -0.46 -0.12
CA MET A 70 -5.53 -0.07 -0.08
C MET A 70 -5.93 0.17 1.37
N VAL A 71 -6.28 1.41 1.71
CA VAL A 71 -6.78 1.75 3.04
C VAL A 71 -8.21 1.23 3.19
N VAL A 72 -8.39 0.25 4.08
CA VAL A 72 -9.69 -0.43 4.31
C VAL A 72 -10.36 -0.04 5.63
N ASN A 73 -9.63 0.59 6.54
CA ASN A 73 -10.08 1.11 7.83
C ASN A 73 -9.19 2.30 8.25
N VAL A 74 -9.64 3.07 9.26
CA VAL A 74 -8.86 4.17 9.88
C VAL A 74 -9.08 4.11 11.39
N GLY A 75 -8.00 3.98 12.15
CA GLY A 75 -8.09 3.87 13.61
C GLY A 75 -8.43 2.45 14.09
N ASP A 76 -9.01 2.37 15.29
CA ASP A 76 -9.48 1.12 15.89
C ASP A 76 -10.50 0.41 14.99
N THR A 77 -10.41 -0.91 14.91
CA THR A 77 -11.18 -1.72 13.94
C THR A 77 -11.33 -3.16 14.40
N SER A 78 -12.30 -3.85 13.80
CA SER A 78 -12.41 -5.30 13.83
C SER A 78 -12.02 -5.94 12.49
N HIS A 79 -11.74 -7.25 12.51
CA HIS A 79 -11.46 -8.00 11.28
C HIS A 79 -12.64 -8.00 10.30
N GLY A 80 -13.88 -8.02 10.81
CA GLY A 80 -15.08 -7.94 9.97
C GLY A 80 -15.19 -6.61 9.22
N GLU A 81 -14.87 -5.50 9.89
CA GLU A 81 -14.87 -4.16 9.25
C GLU A 81 -13.78 -4.03 8.20
N VAL A 82 -12.60 -4.62 8.45
CA VAL A 82 -11.50 -4.70 7.48
C VAL A 82 -11.94 -5.46 6.22
N LEU A 83 -12.60 -6.61 6.36
CA LEU A 83 -13.11 -7.39 5.22
C LEU A 83 -14.16 -6.61 4.41
N GLU A 84 -15.07 -5.90 5.09
CA GLU A 84 -16.07 -5.09 4.39
C GLU A 84 -15.43 -3.88 3.70
N GLY A 85 -14.43 -3.24 4.32
CA GLY A 85 -13.60 -2.20 3.69
C GLY A 85 -12.89 -2.69 2.44
N ALA A 86 -12.27 -3.88 2.51
CA ALA A 86 -11.62 -4.52 1.38
C ALA A 86 -12.61 -4.80 0.25
N ARG A 87 -13.80 -5.32 0.57
CA ARG A 87 -14.86 -5.58 -0.41
C ARG A 87 -15.31 -4.30 -1.13
N ARG A 88 -15.46 -3.20 -0.41
CA ARG A 88 -15.82 -1.88 -1.00
C ARG A 88 -14.72 -1.34 -1.91
N GLY A 89 -13.45 -1.54 -1.56
CA GLY A 89 -12.31 -1.02 -2.31
C GLY A 89 -11.87 -1.88 -3.51
N ALA A 90 -12.29 -3.15 -3.58
CA ALA A 90 -11.81 -4.14 -4.54
C ALA A 90 -11.90 -3.67 -6.01
N GLU A 91 -13.03 -3.08 -6.42
CA GLU A 91 -13.21 -2.64 -7.80
C GLU A 91 -12.33 -1.42 -8.15
N ARG A 92 -12.06 -0.53 -7.18
CA ARG A 92 -11.12 0.58 -7.39
C ARG A 92 -9.71 0.05 -7.56
N LEU A 93 -9.27 -0.85 -6.67
CA LEU A 93 -7.95 -1.47 -6.75
C LEU A 93 -7.76 -2.22 -8.08
N ARG A 94 -8.78 -2.97 -8.53
CA ARG A 94 -8.76 -3.66 -9.82
C ARG A 94 -8.51 -2.70 -10.98
N ARG A 95 -9.28 -1.60 -11.05
CA ARG A 95 -9.11 -0.57 -12.09
C ARG A 95 -7.74 0.09 -12.04
N THR A 96 -7.23 0.39 -10.84
CA THR A 96 -5.88 0.95 -10.66
C THR A 96 -4.81 0.00 -11.21
N ILE A 97 -4.87 -1.29 -10.88
CA ILE A 97 -3.93 -2.30 -11.38
C ILE A 97 -4.04 -2.42 -12.91
N SER A 98 -5.26 -2.53 -13.46
CA SER A 98 -5.45 -2.61 -14.91
C SER A 98 -4.86 -1.41 -15.66
N SER A 99 -5.05 -0.20 -15.11
CA SER A 99 -4.49 1.04 -15.65
C SER A 99 -2.96 1.06 -15.58
N LEU A 100 -2.38 0.64 -14.46
CA LEU A 100 -0.92 0.53 -14.30
C LEU A 100 -0.29 -0.48 -15.27
N LEU A 101 -0.98 -1.58 -15.55
CA LEU A 101 -0.53 -2.61 -16.49
C LEU A 101 -0.81 -2.24 -17.96
N GLY A 102 -1.48 -1.12 -18.24
CA GLY A 102 -1.86 -0.72 -19.60
C GLY A 102 -2.88 -1.67 -20.26
N THR A 103 -3.62 -2.45 -19.47
CA THR A 103 -4.64 -3.38 -19.97
C THR A 103 -6.01 -2.69 -19.94
N SER A 104 -6.59 -2.38 -21.10
CA SER A 104 -7.97 -1.87 -21.13
C SER A 104 -8.89 -2.95 -20.62
N THR A 105 -9.68 -2.66 -19.58
CA THR A 105 -10.77 -3.57 -19.19
C THR A 105 -11.85 -3.44 -20.26
N GLY A 106 -11.83 -4.34 -21.25
CA GLY A 106 -12.95 -4.59 -22.15
C GLY A 106 -13.98 -5.48 -21.48
#